data_AF-A0A0C2G4A0-F1
#
_entry.id   AF-A0A0C2G4A0-F1
#
_cell.length_a   1.000
_cell.length_b   1.000
_cell.length_c   1.000
_cell.angle_alpha   90.00
_cell.angle_beta   90.00
_cell.angle_gamma   90.00
#
_symmetry.space_group_name_H-M   'P 1'
#
loop_
_entity.id
_entity.type
_entity.pdbx_description
1 polymer ?
#
loop_
_entity_poly.entity_id
_entity_poly.type
_entity_poly.pdbx_seq_one_letter_code
_entity_poly.pdbx_strand_id
1 'polypeptide(L)'
;LADMTNYICCAYSGGLTNLVYLVTRPKFTASDDQPATVLLRIQSQTDHEKLLNELVVFTSLAENGLGPKLLGIFPGGRFEEYIPSRHVEHHEVTDSR
;
A
#
# COMPACT_ATOMS: atom_id res chain seq x y z
N LEU A 1 6.29 -0.54 24.74
CA LEU A 1 6.87 -0.93 23.44
C LEU A 1 5.92 -1.97 22.86
N ALA A 2 5.13 -1.61 21.85
CA ALA A 2 4.17 -2.55 21.25
C ALA A 2 4.95 -3.74 20.66
N ASP A 3 4.51 -4.94 21.01
CA ASP A 3 5.14 -6.19 20.59
C ASP A 3 4.98 -6.36 19.07
N MET A 4 6.03 -6.04 18.31
CA MET A 4 6.08 -6.15 16.85
C MET A 4 6.06 -7.60 16.35
N THR A 5 6.11 -8.60 17.23
CA THR A 5 6.17 -10.02 16.89
C THR A 5 4.86 -10.56 16.28
N ASN A 6 3.75 -9.82 16.37
CA ASN A 6 2.43 -10.28 15.93
C ASN A 6 2.01 -9.77 14.54
N TYR A 7 2.90 -9.11 13.80
CA TYR A 7 2.59 -8.62 12.45
C TYR A 7 2.95 -9.66 11.40
N ILE A 8 1.99 -10.01 10.55
CA ILE A 8 2.25 -10.86 9.38
C ILE A 8 2.56 -9.93 8.20
N CYS A 9 3.75 -10.07 7.64
CA CYS A 9 4.20 -9.34 6.46
C CYS A 9 4.33 -10.32 5.29
N CYS A 10 3.40 -10.25 4.34
CA CYS A 10 3.49 -11.01 3.09
C CYS A 10 4.04 -10.10 1.99
N ALA A 11 5.20 -10.47 1.41
CA ALA A 11 5.73 -9.78 0.25
C ALA A 11 4.83 -10.08 -0.96
N TYR A 12 4.36 -9.04 -1.63
CA TYR A 12 3.69 -9.16 -2.91
C TYR A 12 4.73 -8.98 -4.02
N SER A 13 4.70 -9.85 -5.02
CA SER A 13 5.47 -9.70 -6.25
C SER A 13 4.93 -8.48 -7.02
N GLY A 14 5.49 -7.31 -6.73
CA GLY A 14 5.12 -6.03 -7.33
C GLY A 14 6.04 -5.62 -8.48
N GLY A 15 5.98 -4.33 -8.85
CA GLY A 15 6.82 -3.74 -9.90
C GLY A 15 8.30 -3.64 -9.51
N LEU A 16 9.16 -3.35 -10.50
CA LEU A 16 10.63 -3.36 -10.36
C LEU A 16 11.20 -2.31 -9.37
N THR A 17 10.42 -1.27 -9.05
CA THR A 17 10.89 -0.09 -8.30
C THR A 17 10.29 0.04 -6.90
N ASN A 18 9.33 -0.82 -6.56
CA ASN A 18 8.56 -0.71 -5.32
C ASN A 18 8.42 -2.07 -4.65
N LEU A 19 8.88 -2.19 -3.41
CA LEU A 19 8.57 -3.34 -2.57
C LEU A 19 7.22 -3.12 -1.91
N VAL A 20 6.35 -4.12 -2.00
CA VAL A 20 4.99 -4.06 -1.47
C VAL A 20 4.82 -5.18 -0.45
N TYR A 21 4.42 -4.81 0.76
CA TYR A 21 4.13 -5.74 1.83
C TYR A 21 2.71 -5.55 2.31
N LEU A 22 1.95 -6.64 2.42
CA LEU A 22 0.70 -6.63 3.15
C LEU A 22 1.02 -6.82 4.63
N VAL A 23 0.64 -5.84 5.43
CA VAL A 23 0.89 -5.83 6.88
C VAL A 23 -0.45 -6.04 7.57
N THR A 24 -0.60 -7.18 8.22
CA THR A 24 -1.77 -7.51 9.02
C THR A 24 -1.40 -7.57 10.49
N ARG A 25 -2.20 -6.89 11.31
CA ARG A 25 -2.10 -6.92 12.77
C ARG A 25 -3.27 -7.69 13.38
N PRO A 26 -3.10 -8.29 14.57
CA PRO A 26 -4.22 -8.81 15.32
C PRO A 26 -5.14 -7.66 15.75
N LYS A 27 -6.45 -7.87 15.70
CA LYS A 27 -7.37 -7.01 16.44
C LYS A 27 -7.32 -7.44 17.91
N PHE A 28 -6.88 -6.53 18.77
CA PHE A 28 -6.73 -6.84 20.20
C PHE A 28 -8.04 -6.65 20.98
N THR A 29 -8.96 -5.82 20.49
CA THR A 29 -10.28 -5.57 21.09
C THR A 29 -11.37 -5.44 20.01
N ALA A 30 -12.63 -5.62 20.40
CA ALA A 30 -13.78 -5.50 19.49
C ALA A 30 -14.09 -4.05 19.07
N SER A 31 -13.63 -3.07 19.86
CA SER A 31 -13.79 -1.62 19.63
C SER A 31 -12.59 -1.00 18.92
N ASP A 32 -11.81 -1.80 18.19
CA ASP A 32 -10.59 -1.37 17.55
C ASP A 32 -10.89 -0.81 16.15
N ASP A 33 -10.95 0.51 16.07
CA ASP A 33 -11.31 1.26 14.85
C ASP A 33 -10.15 1.41 13.86
N GLN A 34 -8.93 0.99 14.22
CA GLN A 34 -7.78 1.08 13.34
C GLN A 34 -7.86 -0.02 12.25
N PRO A 35 -7.40 0.23 11.01
CA PRO A 35 -7.38 -0.79 9.98
C PRO A 35 -6.53 -1.99 10.43
N ALA A 36 -7.10 -3.20 10.34
CA ALA A 36 -6.42 -4.42 10.73
C ALA A 36 -5.38 -4.88 9.69
N THR A 37 -5.56 -4.44 8.44
CA THR A 37 -4.66 -4.76 7.34
C THR A 37 -4.40 -3.50 6.53
N VAL A 38 -3.13 -3.26 6.24
CA VAL A 38 -2.65 -2.11 5.48
C VAL A 38 -1.62 -2.55 4.46
N LEU A 39 -1.40 -1.75 3.43
CA LEU A 39 -0.34 -1.98 2.46
C LEU A 39 0.85 -1.08 2.78
N LEU A 40 2.02 -1.67 3.01
CA LEU A 40 3.28 -0.97 3.13
C LEU A 40 3.97 -0.95 1.77
N ARG A 41 4.29 0.25 1.29
CA ARG A 41 5.06 0.44 0.05
C ARG A 41 6.39 1.10 0.37
N ILE A 42 7.48 0.43 -0.01
CA ILE A 42 8.85 0.93 0.09
C ILE A 42 9.35 1.25 -1.31
N GLN A 43 9.82 2.47 -1.51
CA GLN A 43 10.24 3.01 -2.79
C GLN A 43 11.77 2.94 -2.87
N SER A 44 12.30 2.42 -3.97
CA SER A 44 13.76 2.43 -4.21
C SER A 44 14.25 3.76 -4.81
N GLN A 45 13.32 4.64 -5.22
CA GLN A 45 13.62 5.95 -5.78
C GLN A 45 14.19 6.90 -4.71
N THR A 46 15.30 7.55 -4.99
CA THR A 46 15.96 8.51 -4.08
C THR A 46 15.74 9.97 -4.49
N ASP A 47 15.15 10.23 -5.66
CA ASP A 47 14.78 11.55 -6.14
C ASP A 47 13.56 12.08 -5.36
N HIS A 48 13.80 13.05 -4.47
CA HIS A 48 12.80 13.59 -3.57
C HIS A 48 11.70 14.38 -4.29
N GLU A 49 12.02 15.06 -5.40
CA GLU A 49 11.03 15.85 -6.14
C GLU A 49 10.03 14.93 -6.87
N LYS A 50 10.53 13.83 -7.46
CA LYS A 50 9.66 12.82 -8.06
C LYS A 50 8.75 12.16 -7.04
N LEU A 51 9.29 11.80 -5.87
CA LEU A 51 8.50 11.24 -4.77
C LEU A 51 7.38 12.20 -4.35
N LEU A 52 7.68 13.49 -4.21
CA LEU A 52 6.68 14.49 -3.83
C LEU A 52 5.60 14.65 -4.89
N ASN A 53 5.96 14.70 -6.17
CA ASN A 53 5.00 14.76 -7.27
C ASN A 53 4.10 13.53 -7.34
N GLU A 54 4.68 12.32 -7.18
CA GLU A 54 3.91 11.08 -7.11
C GLU A 54 2.92 11.10 -5.93
N LEU A 55 3.33 11.61 -4.78
CA LEU A 55 2.46 11.73 -3.61
C LEU A 55 1.29 12.70 -3.87
N VAL A 56 1.53 13.85 -4.50
CA VAL A 56 0.46 14.82 -4.84
C VAL A 56 -0.58 14.17 -5.76
N VAL A 57 -0.13 13.45 -6.80
CA VAL A 57 -1.04 12.74 -7.71
C VAL A 57 -1.79 11.65 -6.94
N PHE A 58 -1.09 10.85 -6.13
CA PHE A 58 -1.69 9.77 -5.35
C PHE A 58 -2.76 10.28 -4.38
N THR A 59 -2.47 11.32 -3.60
CA THR A 59 -3.42 11.90 -2.65
C THR A 59 -4.62 12.50 -3.35
N SER A 60 -4.42 13.18 -4.49
CA SER A 60 -5.51 13.75 -5.28
C SER A 60 -6.47 12.67 -5.78
N LEU A 61 -5.94 11.54 -6.28
CA LEU A 61 -6.77 10.40 -6.68
C LEU A 61 -7.52 9.79 -5.50
N ALA A 62 -6.85 9.61 -4.36
CA ALA A 62 -7.46 9.06 -3.15
C ALA A 62 -8.61 9.93 -2.60
N GLU A 63 -8.44 11.25 -2.59
CA GLU A 63 -9.47 12.21 -2.15
C GLU A 63 -10.73 12.17 -3.03
N ASN A 64 -10.55 11.87 -4.32
CA ASN A 64 -11.66 11.70 -5.27
C ASN A 64 -12.22 10.27 -5.30
N GLY A 65 -11.76 9.38 -4.41
CA GLY A 65 -12.20 7.98 -4.36
C GLY A 65 -11.72 7.12 -5.53
N LEU A 66 -10.70 7.57 -6.25
CA LEU A 66 -10.10 6.88 -7.42
C LEU A 66 -8.86 6.06 -7.04
N GLY A 67 -8.56 5.94 -5.74
CA GLY A 67 -7.41 5.20 -5.25
C GLY A 67 -7.52 4.85 -3.76
N PRO A 68 -6.60 4.02 -3.26
CA PRO A 68 -6.54 3.68 -1.84
C PRO A 68 -6.19 4.90 -1.00
N LYS A 69 -6.75 4.99 0.21
CA LYS A 69 -6.42 6.09 1.15
C LYS A 69 -4.96 6.05 1.56
N LEU A 70 -4.34 7.22 1.62
CA LEU A 70 -3.04 7.41 2.25
C LEU A 70 -3.20 7.40 3.78
N LEU A 71 -2.56 6.45 4.47
CA LEU A 71 -2.63 6.31 5.92
C LEU A 71 -1.42 6.94 6.63
N GLY A 72 -0.28 7.04 5.96
CA GLY A 72 0.92 7.69 6.49
C GLY A 72 2.11 7.67 5.52
N ILE A 73 3.02 8.62 5.67
CA ILE A 73 4.25 8.75 4.86
C ILE A 73 5.46 8.77 5.79
N PHE A 74 6.56 8.18 5.34
CA PHE A 74 7.87 8.30 5.98
C PHE A 74 8.97 8.31 4.91
N PRO A 75 10.22 8.70 5.23
CA PRO A 75 11.30 8.69 4.26
C PRO A 75 11.47 7.30 3.61
N GLY A 76 11.33 7.24 2.28
CA GLY A 76 11.46 5.99 1.51
C GLY A 76 10.20 5.12 1.43
N GLY A 77 9.06 5.53 1.99
CA GLY A 77 7.86 4.69 1.92
C GLY A 77 6.57 5.30 2.45
N ARG A 78 5.50 4.52 2.39
CA ARG A 78 4.17 4.92 2.83
C ARG A 78 3.28 3.73 3.21
N PHE A 79 2.27 4.03 4.02
CA PHE A 79 1.17 3.12 4.32
C PHE A 79 -0.07 3.55 3.54
N GLU A 80 -0.68 2.59 2.85
CA GLU A 80 -1.89 2.74 2.05
C GLU A 80 -2.99 1.83 2.62
N GLU A 81 -4.24 2.21 2.39
CA GLU A 81 -5.38 1.31 2.56
C GLU A 81 -5.20 0.05 1.70
N TYR A 82 -5.42 -1.12 2.30
CA TYR A 82 -5.46 -2.36 1.54
C TYR A 82 -6.82 -2.53 0.87
N ILE A 83 -6.82 -2.65 -0.46
CA ILE A 83 -8.02 -3.01 -1.24
C ILE A 83 -7.94 -4.49 -1.61
N PRO A 84 -8.83 -5.35 -1.09
CA PRO A 84 -8.90 -6.75 -1.47
C PRO A 84 -9.15 -6.89 -2.98
N SER A 85 -8.17 -7.42 -3.70
CA SER A 85 -8.16 -7.52 -5.16
C SER A 85 -7.19 -8.61 -5.61
N ARG A 86 -7.30 -9.03 -6.86
CA ARG A 86 -6.24 -9.82 -7.53
C ARG A 86 -5.62 -9.02 -8.67
N HIS A 87 -4.38 -9.32 -8.99
CA HIS A 87 -3.72 -8.80 -10.18
C HIS A 87 -4.38 -9.35 -11.45
N VAL A 88 -4.45 -8.50 -12.46
CA VAL A 88 -4.90 -8.88 -13.81
C VAL A 88 -3.74 -9.63 -14.48
N GLU A 89 -4.04 -10.79 -15.07
CA GLU A 89 -3.07 -11.60 -15.80
C GLU A 89 -2.87 -11.06 -17.21
N HIS A 90 -1.69 -11.28 -17.80
CA HIS A 90 -1.35 -10.75 -19.12
C HIS A 90 -2.38 -11.10 -20.21
N HIS A 91 -2.95 -12.30 -20.19
CA HIS A 91 -3.94 -12.75 -21.16
C HIS A 91 -5.26 -11.97 -21.06
N GLU A 92 -5.60 -11.43 -19.89
CA GLU A 92 -6.85 -10.69 -19.68
C GLU A 92 -6.77 -9.25 -20.20
N VAL A 93 -5.56 -8.70 -20.29
CA VAL A 93 -5.31 -7.35 -20.84
C VAL A 93 -5.21 -7.39 -22.36
N THR A 94 -4.83 -8.53 -22.92
CA THR A 94 -4.62 -8.73 -24.37
C THR A 94 -5.82 -9.35 -25.07
N ASP A 95 -6.88 -9.68 -24.33
CA ASP A 95 -8.13 -10.21 -24.89
C ASP A 95 -8.76 -9.18 -25.84
N SER A 96 -8.65 -9.49 -27.13
CA SER A 96 -9.18 -8.68 -28.23
C SER A 96 -10.65 -9.07 -28.41
N ARG A 97 -11.53 -8.59 -27.54
CA ARG A 97 -12.98 -8.68 -27.81
C ARG A 97 -13.34 -7.95 -29.09
#